data_AF-A0A956HV74-F1
#
_entry.id   AF-A0A956HV74-F1
#
_cell.length_a   1.000
_cell.length_b   1.000
_cell.length_c   1.000
_cell.angle_alpha   90.00
_cell.angle_beta   90.00
_cell.angle_gamma   90.00
#
_symmetry.space_group_name_H-M   'P 1'
#
loop_
_entity.id
_entity.type
_entity.pdbx_description
1 polymer ?
#
loop_
_entity_poly.entity_id
_entity_poly.type
_entity_poly.pdbx_seq_one_letter_code
_entity_poly.pdbx_strand_id
1 'polypeptide(L)'
;MTMRFGPEVLDVDLYAVLKVRDTATSEEIRRAYRRLVAQSHPDLNRHQEAEAQTARLNVAAGVLLDAHRRAAYDRHRRHVRRDQSERANPRRVARPRGPADWVQPPKQHRSRLSGELRALLESIHPWPARPLSELDGALRRWPPRRHGVVLAIAAVIALGLIAQSRPRSLTVLCGADCPPQPISAAHL
;
A
#
# COMPACT_ATOMS: atom_id res chain seq x y z
N MET A 1 26.84 -12.26 28.91
CA MET A 1 27.59 -12.33 27.64
C MET A 1 26.73 -11.87 26.47
N THR A 2 26.98 -10.69 25.90
CA THR A 2 26.41 -10.31 24.62
C THR A 2 27.17 -11.06 23.53
N MET A 3 26.53 -12.02 22.85
CA MET A 3 27.15 -12.68 21.69
C MET A 3 27.45 -11.61 20.64
N ARG A 4 28.73 -11.41 20.33
CA ARG A 4 29.19 -10.45 19.34
C ARG A 4 29.28 -11.18 18.00
N PHE A 5 28.33 -10.92 17.13
CA PHE A 5 28.43 -11.31 15.72
C PHE A 5 29.34 -10.31 14.99
N GLY A 6 30.05 -10.77 13.97
CA GLY A 6 30.69 -9.87 13.02
C GLY A 6 29.65 -8.98 12.33
N PRO A 7 30.00 -7.73 11.95
CA PRO A 7 29.05 -6.81 11.31
C PRO A 7 28.46 -7.41 10.01
N GLU A 8 29.27 -8.18 9.29
CA GLU A 8 28.89 -8.88 8.05
C GLU A 8 27.69 -9.86 8.21
N VAL A 9 27.43 -10.38 9.40
CA VAL A 9 26.34 -11.32 9.66
C VAL A 9 25.02 -10.62 9.95
N LEU A 10 25.09 -9.41 10.52
CA LEU A 10 23.92 -8.70 11.02
C LEU A 10 23.16 -7.92 9.94
N ASP A 11 23.86 -7.52 8.88
CA ASP A 11 23.29 -6.77 7.75
C ASP A 11 22.70 -7.68 6.66
N VAL A 12 23.10 -8.95 6.64
CA VAL A 12 22.69 -9.91 5.59
C VAL A 12 21.49 -10.75 6.05
N ASP A 13 20.50 -10.96 5.18
CA ASP A 13 19.38 -11.85 5.48
C ASP A 13 19.77 -13.33 5.36
N LEU A 14 20.11 -13.95 6.49
CA LEU A 14 20.53 -15.35 6.58
C LEU A 14 19.47 -16.35 6.10
N TYR A 15 18.18 -16.03 6.26
CA TYR A 15 17.09 -16.89 5.78
C TYR A 15 17.03 -16.87 4.25
N ALA A 16 17.27 -15.70 3.65
CA ALA A 16 17.34 -15.55 2.19
C ALA A 16 18.55 -16.29 1.60
N VAL A 17 19.70 -16.28 2.28
CA VAL A 17 20.90 -17.03 1.87
C VAL A 17 20.62 -18.53 1.78
N LEU A 18 19.92 -19.10 2.76
CA LEU A 18 19.50 -20.51 2.75
C LEU A 18 18.23 -20.77 1.93
N LYS A 19 17.62 -19.74 1.34
CA LYS A 19 16.35 -19.81 0.59
C LYS A 19 15.23 -20.47 1.39
N VAL A 20 15.14 -20.17 2.67
CA VAL A 20 14.11 -20.68 3.59
C VAL A 20 13.24 -19.55 4.11
N ARG A 21 12.05 -19.90 4.61
CA ARG A 21 11.19 -18.96 5.33
C ARG A 21 11.74 -18.69 6.73
N ASP A 22 11.36 -17.56 7.30
CA ASP A 22 11.68 -17.21 8.70
C ASP A 22 11.04 -18.17 9.71
N THR A 23 9.89 -18.77 9.37
CA THR A 23 9.22 -19.81 10.15
C THR A 23 9.85 -21.21 9.99
N ALA A 24 10.95 -21.34 9.25
CA ALA A 24 11.53 -22.66 8.99
C ALA A 24 12.05 -23.33 10.27
N THR A 25 11.80 -24.63 10.35
CA THR A 25 12.28 -25.50 11.42
C THR A 25 13.79 -25.77 11.26
N SER A 26 14.45 -26.19 12.34
CA SER A 26 15.87 -26.57 12.31
C SER A 26 16.14 -27.69 11.28
N GLU A 27 15.23 -28.65 11.12
CA GLU A 27 15.34 -29.70 10.11
C GLU A 27 15.28 -29.18 8.68
N GLU A 28 14.37 -28.26 8.39
CA GLU A 28 14.27 -27.63 7.06
C GLU A 28 15.53 -26.83 6.74
N ILE A 29 16.07 -26.11 7.72
CA ILE A 29 17.34 -25.36 7.60
C ILE A 29 18.50 -26.32 7.30
N ARG A 30 18.61 -27.43 8.05
CA ARG A 30 19.64 -28.46 7.79
C ARG A 30 19.52 -29.06 6.39
N ARG A 31 18.29 -29.36 5.95
CA ARG A 31 18.03 -29.93 4.62
C ARG A 31 18.38 -28.95 3.51
N ALA A 32 17.99 -27.69 3.64
CA ALA A 32 18.29 -26.64 2.68
C ALA A 32 19.81 -26.39 2.57
N TYR A 33 20.51 -26.34 3.71
CA TYR A 33 21.96 -26.20 3.77
C TYR A 33 22.68 -27.32 3.00
N ARG A 34 22.36 -28.60 3.29
CA ARG A 34 22.97 -29.74 2.57
C ARG A 34 22.75 -29.66 1.06
N ARG A 35 21.54 -29.29 0.64
CA ARG A 35 21.20 -29.15 -0.78
C ARG A 35 22.01 -28.06 -1.47
N LEU A 36 22.15 -26.91 -0.82
CA LEU A 36 22.85 -25.74 -1.39
C LEU A 36 24.37 -25.95 -1.42
N VAL A 37 24.96 -26.51 -0.38
CA VAL A 37 26.40 -26.82 -0.36
C VAL A 37 26.77 -27.85 -1.43
N ALA A 38 25.94 -28.87 -1.65
CA ALA A 38 26.17 -29.84 -2.72
C ALA A 38 26.15 -29.19 -4.12
N GLN A 39 25.35 -28.13 -4.32
CA GLN A 39 25.29 -27.39 -5.59
C GLN A 39 26.47 -26.42 -5.76
N SER A 40 26.97 -25.86 -4.66
CA SER A 40 28.08 -24.91 -4.64
C SER A 40 29.45 -25.57 -4.40
N HIS A 41 29.53 -26.90 -4.40
CA HIS A 41 30.79 -27.61 -4.15
C HIS A 41 31.82 -27.30 -5.26
N PRO A 42 33.08 -26.98 -4.91
CA PRO A 42 34.11 -26.60 -5.88
C PRO A 42 34.42 -27.71 -6.91
N ASP A 43 34.15 -28.99 -6.57
CA ASP A 43 34.29 -30.09 -7.53
C ASP A 43 33.34 -29.97 -8.72
N LEU A 44 32.15 -29.41 -8.51
CA LEU A 44 31.11 -29.26 -9.55
C LEU A 44 31.13 -27.86 -10.17
N ASN A 45 31.49 -26.83 -9.40
CA ASN A 45 31.52 -25.43 -9.83
C ASN A 45 32.84 -24.78 -9.44
N ARG A 46 33.82 -24.78 -10.36
CA ARG A 46 35.18 -24.21 -10.17
C ARG A 46 35.25 -22.68 -10.28
N HIS A 47 34.15 -21.98 -10.04
CA HIS A 47 34.12 -20.52 -10.08
C HIS A 47 34.46 -19.96 -8.69
N GLN A 48 35.21 -18.85 -8.66
CA GLN A 48 35.58 -18.17 -7.40
C GLN A 48 34.35 -17.71 -6.59
N GLU A 49 33.21 -17.52 -7.27
CA GLU A 49 31.94 -17.20 -6.63
C GLU A 49 31.36 -18.37 -5.80
N ALA A 50 31.68 -19.62 -6.15
CA ALA A 50 31.18 -20.81 -5.46
C ALA A 50 31.76 -20.93 -4.04
N GLU A 51 33.03 -20.57 -3.87
CA GLU A 51 33.68 -20.51 -2.55
C GLU A 51 33.03 -19.45 -1.66
N ALA A 52 32.85 -18.23 -2.19
CA ALA A 52 32.22 -17.14 -1.47
C ALA A 52 30.77 -17.48 -1.09
N GLN A 53 30.03 -18.15 -1.97
CA GLN A 53 28.67 -18.59 -1.69
C GLN A 53 28.63 -19.68 -0.61
N THR A 54 29.52 -20.67 -0.69
CA THR A 54 29.63 -21.73 0.32
C THR A 54 30.00 -21.17 1.69
N ALA A 55 30.91 -20.21 1.75
CA ALA A 55 31.26 -19.51 2.99
C ALA A 55 30.03 -18.83 3.62
N ARG A 56 29.22 -18.13 2.82
CA ARG A 56 27.96 -17.50 3.29
C ARG A 56 26.95 -18.54 3.79
N LEU A 57 26.82 -19.68 3.10
CA LEU A 57 25.95 -20.78 3.53
C LEU A 57 26.37 -21.34 4.89
N ASN A 58 27.67 -21.52 5.11
CA ASN A 58 28.22 -22.01 6.38
C ASN A 58 27.94 -21.05 7.54
N VAL A 59 28.15 -19.75 7.31
CA VAL A 59 27.85 -18.71 8.31
C VAL A 59 26.36 -18.68 8.63
N ALA A 60 25.49 -18.71 7.62
CA ALA A 60 24.04 -18.71 7.82
C ALA A 60 23.57 -19.94 8.62
N ALA A 61 24.04 -21.13 8.26
CA ALA A 61 23.71 -22.35 8.99
C ALA A 61 24.24 -22.31 10.43
N GLY A 62 25.46 -21.80 10.67
CA GLY A 62 26.05 -21.71 12.00
C GLY A 62 25.34 -20.74 12.97
N VAL A 63 24.57 -19.79 12.44
CA VAL A 63 23.73 -18.88 13.25
C VAL A 63 22.32 -19.42 13.40
N LEU A 64 21.71 -19.94 12.33
CA LEU A 64 20.31 -20.36 12.32
C LEU A 64 20.07 -21.74 12.97
N LEU A 65 21.08 -22.61 13.03
CA LEU A 65 20.97 -23.91 13.71
C LEU A 65 21.15 -23.83 15.23
N ASP A 66 21.87 -22.82 15.73
CA ASP A 66 22.01 -22.57 17.17
C ASP A 66 20.85 -21.71 17.66
N ALA A 67 20.05 -22.25 18.59
CA ALA A 67 18.86 -21.57 19.10
C ALA A 67 19.17 -20.22 19.78
N HIS A 68 20.28 -20.12 20.51
CA HIS A 68 20.68 -18.89 21.19
C HIS A 68 21.16 -17.84 20.18
N ARG A 69 21.94 -18.26 19.18
CA ARG A 69 22.40 -17.37 18.10
C ARG A 69 21.24 -16.90 17.22
N ARG A 70 20.33 -17.80 16.84
CA ARG A 70 19.12 -17.47 16.08
C ARG A 70 18.26 -16.46 16.82
N ALA A 71 18.04 -16.65 18.12
CA ALA A 71 17.26 -15.70 18.93
C ALA A 71 17.91 -14.30 18.97
N ALA A 72 19.23 -14.23 19.06
CA ALA A 72 19.95 -12.96 19.04
C ALA A 72 19.90 -12.26 17.68
N TYR A 73 20.09 -13.02 16.58
CA TYR A 73 19.93 -12.53 15.22
C TYR A 73 18.51 -12.02 14.95
N ASP A 74 17.48 -12.78 15.36
CA ASP A 74 16.08 -12.39 15.16
C ASP A 74 15.70 -11.13 15.95
N ARG A 75 16.28 -10.94 17.15
CA ARG A 75 16.13 -9.67 17.89
C ARG A 75 16.71 -8.51 17.09
N HIS A 76 17.95 -8.61 16.62
CA HIS A 76 18.60 -7.57 15.83
C HIS A 76 17.80 -7.25 14.55
N ARG A 77 17.41 -8.29 13.81
CA ARG A 77 16.63 -8.17 12.56
C ARG A 77 15.29 -7.44 12.78
N ARG A 78 14.61 -7.66 13.91
CA ARG A 78 13.39 -6.92 14.26
C ARG A 78 13.66 -5.43 14.53
N HIS A 79 14.75 -5.11 15.23
CA HIS A 79 15.15 -3.71 15.45
C HIS A 79 15.46 -3.01 14.12
N VAL A 80 16.26 -3.63 13.26
CA VAL A 80 16.59 -3.08 11.93
C VAL A 80 15.33 -2.85 11.09
N ARG A 81 14.41 -3.82 11.02
CA ARG A 81 13.14 -3.67 10.29
C ARG A 81 12.29 -2.54 10.84
N ARG A 82 12.22 -2.41 12.17
CA ARG A 82 11.51 -1.31 12.84
C ARG A 82 12.12 0.03 12.45
N ASP A 83 13.43 0.22 12.60
CA ASP A 83 14.12 1.46 12.26
C ASP A 83 13.94 1.82 10.77
N GLN A 84 14.02 0.82 9.88
CA GLN A 84 13.74 1.02 8.45
C GLN A 84 12.30 1.49 8.21
N SER A 85 11.31 0.84 8.84
CA SER A 85 9.90 1.28 8.74
C SER A 85 9.65 2.66 9.34
N GLU A 86 10.35 3.01 10.42
CA GLU A 86 10.27 4.33 11.04
C GLU A 86 10.85 5.42 10.11
N ARG A 87 12.00 5.14 9.48
CA ARG A 87 12.62 6.03 8.47
C ARG A 87 11.79 6.15 7.20
N ALA A 88 11.18 5.06 6.76
CA ALA A 88 10.33 5.04 5.57
C ALA A 88 8.95 5.69 5.79
N ASN A 89 8.57 6.02 7.03
CA ASN A 89 7.28 6.63 7.33
C ASN A 89 7.31 8.15 6.99
N PRO A 90 6.64 8.59 5.91
CA PRO A 90 6.67 9.99 5.48
C PRO A 90 6.01 10.94 6.49
N ARG A 91 5.17 10.43 7.41
CA ARG A 91 4.55 11.22 8.48
C ARG A 91 5.51 11.55 9.61
N ARG A 92 6.63 10.83 9.72
CA ARG A 92 7.64 10.98 10.77
C ARG A 92 8.91 11.68 10.30
N VAL A 93 9.10 11.88 9.00
CA VAL A 93 10.05 12.90 8.52
C VAL A 93 9.64 14.17 9.23
N ALA A 94 10.44 14.58 10.21
CA ALA A 94 10.11 15.69 11.08
C ALA A 94 9.69 16.84 10.17
N ARG A 95 8.47 17.37 10.36
CA ARG A 95 8.18 18.72 9.86
C ARG A 95 9.40 19.53 10.26
N PRO A 96 10.09 20.20 9.33
CA PRO A 96 11.21 21.04 9.72
C PRO A 96 10.71 21.87 10.90
N ARG A 97 11.45 21.85 12.02
CA ARG A 97 11.26 22.84 13.07
C ARG A 97 11.67 24.15 12.43
N GLY A 98 10.79 24.70 11.60
CA GLY A 98 10.87 26.06 11.14
C GLY A 98 10.89 26.93 12.40
N PRO A 99 11.53 28.11 12.33
CA PRO A 99 11.37 29.09 13.39
C PRO A 99 9.86 29.27 13.66
N ALA A 100 9.49 29.54 14.92
CA ALA A 100 8.11 29.51 15.43
C ALA A 100 7.19 30.60 14.83
N ASP A 101 7.43 31.00 13.59
CA ASP A 101 6.89 32.14 12.87
C ASP A 101 5.80 31.67 11.90
N TRP A 102 5.03 30.65 12.29
CA TRP A 102 3.75 30.36 11.65
C TRP A 102 2.81 31.55 11.91
N VAL A 103 2.96 32.60 11.11
CA VAL A 103 1.95 33.64 10.98
C VAL A 103 0.70 32.91 10.51
N GLN A 104 -0.31 32.88 11.37
CA GLN A 104 -1.60 32.28 11.01
C GLN A 104 -2.06 32.94 9.71
N PRO A 105 -2.43 32.17 8.67
CA PRO A 105 -3.01 32.75 7.48
C PRO A 105 -4.22 33.59 7.93
N PRO A 106 -4.36 34.84 7.46
CA PRO A 106 -5.44 35.71 7.91
C PRO A 106 -6.74 34.93 7.77
N LYS A 107 -7.52 34.86 8.85
CA LYS A 107 -8.78 34.11 8.89
C LYS A 107 -9.56 34.51 7.65
N GLN A 108 -9.69 33.59 6.70
CA GLN A 108 -10.35 33.87 5.44
C GLN A 108 -11.78 34.22 5.81
N HIS A 109 -12.11 35.51 5.72
CA HIS A 109 -13.46 35.97 5.86
C HIS A 109 -14.19 35.37 4.67
N ARG A 110 -14.82 34.20 4.87
CA ARG A 110 -15.73 33.63 3.89
C ARG A 110 -16.73 34.73 3.60
N SER A 111 -16.59 35.35 2.44
CA SER A 111 -17.47 36.41 2.01
C SER A 111 -18.89 35.85 2.12
N ARG A 112 -19.71 36.50 2.96
CA ARG A 112 -21.16 36.39 2.89
C ARG A 112 -21.49 36.40 1.40
N LEU A 113 -22.09 35.33 0.90
CA LEU A 113 -22.74 35.36 -0.41
C LEU A 113 -23.49 36.70 -0.46
N SER A 114 -23.22 37.52 -1.48
CA SER A 114 -23.88 38.82 -1.60
C SER A 114 -25.39 38.58 -1.42
N GLY A 115 -26.11 39.55 -0.82
CA GLY A 115 -27.55 39.39 -0.59
C GLY A 115 -28.29 38.96 -1.86
N GLU A 116 -27.76 39.37 -3.02
CA GLU A 116 -28.20 38.97 -4.35
C GLU A 116 -28.00 37.48 -4.65
N LEU A 117 -26.86 36.88 -4.32
CA LEU A 117 -26.58 35.45 -4.54
C LEU A 117 -27.41 34.57 -3.59
N ARG A 118 -27.67 35.05 -2.37
CA ARG A 118 -28.59 34.39 -1.43
C ARG A 118 -30.05 34.50 -1.91
N ALA A 119 -30.47 35.68 -2.37
CA ALA A 119 -31.79 35.89 -2.96
C ALA A 119 -32.00 35.09 -4.24
N LEU A 120 -30.96 34.94 -5.08
CA LEU A 120 -30.97 34.06 -6.26
C LEU A 120 -31.16 32.60 -5.85
N LEU A 121 -30.47 32.14 -4.81
CA LEU A 121 -30.61 30.77 -4.33
C LEU A 121 -32.02 30.51 -3.73
N GLU A 122 -32.57 31.46 -2.99
CA GLU A 122 -33.96 31.41 -2.50
C GLU A 122 -34.97 31.48 -3.67
N SER A 123 -34.67 32.22 -4.75
CA SER A 123 -35.51 32.31 -5.95
C SER A 123 -35.48 31.04 -6.82
N ILE A 124 -34.40 30.25 -6.73
CA ILE A 124 -34.26 28.93 -7.39
C ILE A 124 -34.95 27.84 -6.56
N HIS A 125 -35.38 28.13 -5.33
CA HIS A 125 -36.00 27.18 -4.41
C HIS A 125 -37.55 27.08 -4.37
N PRO A 126 -38.35 27.41 -5.41
CA PRO A 126 -39.71 26.86 -5.50
C PRO A 126 -39.65 25.46 -6.11
N TRP A 127 -39.05 24.51 -5.40
CA TRP A 127 -39.27 23.08 -5.66
C TRP A 127 -40.63 22.74 -5.03
N PRO A 128 -41.58 22.07 -5.72
CA PRO A 128 -42.93 21.95 -5.23
C PRO A 128 -42.95 20.95 -4.08
N ALA A 129 -43.06 21.43 -2.86
CA ALA A 129 -43.49 20.62 -1.73
C ALA A 129 -44.99 20.33 -1.86
N ARG A 130 -45.39 19.57 -2.89
CA ARG A 130 -46.66 18.84 -2.82
C ARG A 130 -46.42 17.57 -2.02
N PRO A 131 -47.14 17.34 -0.92
CA PRO A 131 -46.96 16.12 -0.13
C PRO A 131 -47.23 14.91 -1.04
N LEU A 132 -46.40 13.87 -0.94
CA LEU A 132 -46.51 12.64 -1.77
C LEU A 132 -47.91 11.99 -1.72
N SER A 133 -48.71 12.30 -0.69
CA SER A 133 -50.11 11.90 -0.57
C SER A 133 -51.03 12.50 -1.63
N GLU A 134 -50.75 13.71 -2.14
CA GLU A 134 -51.51 14.30 -3.25
C GLU A 134 -51.19 13.65 -4.60
N LEU A 135 -49.93 13.24 -4.80
CA LEU A 135 -49.51 12.50 -5.99
C LEU A 135 -50.13 11.09 -6.02
N ASP A 136 -50.24 10.44 -4.86
CA ASP A 136 -50.92 9.13 -4.73
C ASP A 136 -52.42 9.23 -5.09
N GLY A 137 -53.10 10.30 -4.67
CA GLY A 137 -54.49 10.57 -5.04
C GLY A 137 -54.69 10.93 -6.52
N ALA A 138 -53.68 11.49 -7.20
CA ALA A 138 -53.72 11.76 -8.63
C ALA A 138 -53.49 10.49 -9.47
N LEU A 139 -52.60 9.60 -9.02
CA LEU A 139 -52.28 8.32 -9.68
C LEU A 139 -53.45 7.32 -9.65
N ARG A 140 -54.30 7.37 -8.62
CA ARG A 140 -55.50 6.51 -8.50
C ARG A 140 -56.66 6.92 -9.41
N ARG A 141 -56.66 8.14 -9.97
CA ARG A 141 -57.73 8.66 -10.86
C ARG A 141 -57.52 8.38 -12.35
N TRP A 142 -56.41 7.75 -12.73
CA TRP A 142 -56.10 7.47 -14.13
C TRP A 142 -56.66 6.13 -14.61
N PRO A 143 -57.13 6.03 -15.87
CA PRO A 143 -57.59 4.77 -16.43
C PRO A 143 -56.42 3.78 -16.64
N PRO A 144 -56.65 2.46 -16.49
CA PRO A 144 -55.62 1.42 -16.36
C PRO A 144 -54.65 1.28 -17.54
N ARG A 145 -54.93 1.92 -18.68
CA ARG A 145 -54.06 1.88 -19.88
C ARG A 145 -52.84 2.80 -19.81
N ARG A 146 -52.76 3.71 -18.83
CA ARG A 146 -51.66 4.70 -18.71
C ARG A 146 -50.67 4.41 -17.57
N HIS A 147 -50.97 3.47 -16.67
CA HIS A 147 -50.05 3.07 -15.59
C HIS A 147 -48.78 2.40 -16.11
N GLY A 148 -48.88 1.64 -17.20
CA GLY A 148 -47.73 0.93 -17.80
C GLY A 148 -46.62 1.87 -18.29
N VAL A 149 -46.99 3.01 -18.90
CA VAL A 149 -46.00 3.96 -19.45
C VAL A 149 -45.27 4.71 -18.34
N VAL A 150 -45.98 5.11 -17.27
CA VAL A 150 -45.38 5.85 -16.15
C VAL A 150 -44.45 4.95 -15.33
N LEU A 151 -44.85 3.69 -15.08
CA LEU A 151 -43.99 2.72 -14.40
C LEU A 151 -42.76 2.35 -15.23
N ALA A 152 -42.89 2.27 -16.56
CA ALA A 152 -41.75 2.04 -17.44
C ALA A 152 -40.75 3.20 -17.40
N ILE A 153 -41.21 4.46 -17.43
CA ILE A 153 -40.32 5.63 -17.35
C ILE A 153 -39.61 5.70 -16.00
N ALA A 154 -40.33 5.48 -14.89
CA ALA A 154 -39.74 5.45 -13.56
C ALA A 154 -38.71 4.31 -13.41
N ALA A 155 -38.98 3.14 -13.97
CA ALA A 155 -38.06 2.00 -13.97
C ALA A 155 -36.78 2.29 -14.79
N VAL A 156 -36.89 2.96 -15.95
CA VAL A 156 -35.73 3.36 -16.76
C VAL A 156 -34.85 4.36 -16.02
N ILE A 157 -35.44 5.33 -15.32
CA ILE A 157 -34.69 6.31 -14.52
C ILE A 157 -33.97 5.62 -13.35
N ALA A 158 -34.66 4.70 -12.65
CA ALA A 158 -34.06 3.94 -11.56
C ALA A 158 -32.91 3.03 -12.03
N LEU A 159 -33.08 2.33 -13.15
CA LEU A 159 -32.03 1.50 -13.76
C LEU A 159 -30.84 2.34 -14.25
N GLY A 160 -31.08 3.54 -14.79
CA GLY A 160 -30.02 4.47 -15.20
C GLY A 160 -29.18 4.99 -14.03
N LEU A 161 -29.78 5.19 -12.85
CA LEU A 161 -29.07 5.60 -11.64
C LEU A 161 -28.23 4.45 -11.05
N ILE A 162 -28.73 3.21 -11.11
CA ILE A 162 -27.98 2.03 -10.66
C ILE A 162 -26.79 1.74 -11.61
N ALA A 163 -26.93 1.93 -12.92
CA ALA A 163 -25.84 1.73 -13.89
C ALA A 163 -24.65 2.70 -13.69
N GLN A 164 -24.93 3.94 -13.24
CA GLN A 164 -23.90 4.95 -12.95
C GLN A 164 -23.17 4.72 -11.63
N SER A 165 -23.65 3.79 -10.80
CA SER A 165 -23.07 3.49 -9.48
C SER A 165 -21.98 2.41 -9.48
N ARG A 166 -21.47 1.96 -10.64
CA ARG A 166 -20.34 1.02 -10.69
C ARG A 166 -19.06 1.70 -10.15
N PRO A 167 -18.39 1.15 -9.11
CA PRO A 167 -17.18 1.74 -8.55
C PRO A 167 -16.03 1.64 -9.57
N ARG A 168 -15.56 2.79 -10.07
CA ARG A 168 -14.30 2.92 -10.81
C ARG A 168 -13.12 2.78 -9.84
N SER A 169 -12.81 1.56 -9.39
CA SER A 169 -11.61 1.36 -8.57
C SER A 169 -11.11 -0.08 -8.55
N LEU A 170 -10.93 -0.71 -9.70
CA LEU A 170 -10.00 -1.83 -9.84
C LEU A 170 -9.46 -1.81 -11.26
N THR A 171 -8.20 -1.38 -11.43
CA THR A 171 -7.19 -1.75 -12.44
C THR A 171 -6.23 -0.57 -12.66
N VAL A 172 -5.18 -0.47 -11.83
CA VAL A 172 -3.86 0.02 -12.27
C VAL A 172 -2.82 -0.90 -11.62
N LEU A 173 -2.70 -2.10 -12.20
CA LEU A 173 -1.51 -2.94 -12.09
C LEU A 173 -0.94 -3.05 -13.51
N CYS A 174 0.23 -2.42 -13.67
CA CYS A 174 1.34 -2.69 -14.58
C CYS A 174 1.07 -3.06 -16.06
N GLY A 175 1.71 -2.32 -16.97
CA GLY A 175 2.35 -2.94 -18.13
C GLY A 175 2.53 -2.04 -19.37
N ALA A 176 3.81 -1.89 -19.74
CA ALA A 176 4.36 -1.53 -21.05
C ALA A 176 4.71 -0.05 -21.31
N ASP A 177 5.95 0.12 -21.80
CA ASP A 177 6.56 1.29 -22.43
C ASP A 177 7.12 2.41 -21.52
N CYS A 178 8.24 2.10 -20.86
CA CYS A 178 9.24 3.13 -20.52
C CYS A 178 10.58 2.79 -21.19
N PRO A 179 11.04 3.59 -22.17
CA PRO A 179 12.33 3.37 -22.83
C PRO A 179 13.51 3.70 -21.91
N PRO A 180 14.70 3.09 -22.13
CA PRO A 180 15.90 3.37 -21.35
C PRO A 180 16.52 4.72 -21.76
N GLN A 181 16.77 5.60 -20.79
CA GLN A 181 17.62 6.78 -21.00
C GLN A 181 18.96 6.59 -20.26
N PRO A 182 20.11 6.65 -20.95
CA PRO A 182 21.42 6.79 -20.34
C PRO A 182 21.82 8.28 -20.20
N ILE A 183 23.03 8.51 -19.67
CA ILE A 183 23.84 9.76 -19.64
C ILE A 183 23.71 10.51 -18.29
N SER A 184 24.64 10.38 -17.35
CA SER A 184 26.03 10.89 -17.26
C SER A 184 26.15 12.28 -16.61
N ALA A 185 26.96 12.31 -15.55
CA ALA A 185 27.86 13.36 -15.08
C ALA A 185 27.44 14.84 -15.17
N ALA A 186 27.22 15.45 -14.00
CA ALA A 186 27.57 16.85 -13.74
C ALA A 186 27.74 17.07 -12.22
N HIS A 187 28.98 16.93 -11.73
CA HIS A 187 29.51 17.61 -10.53
C HIS A 187 31.04 17.59 -10.64
N LEU A 188 31.58 18.65 -11.26
CA LEU A 188 32.76 19.43 -10.88
C LEU A 188 32.79 20.68 -11.77
#